data_AF-A0A357LH21-F1
#
_entry.id   AF-A0A357LH21-F1
#
_cell.length_a   1.000
_cell.length_b   1.000
_cell.length_c   1.000
_cell.angle_alpha   90.00
_cell.angle_beta   90.00
_cell.angle_gamma   90.00
#
_symmetry.space_group_name_H-M   'P 1'
#
loop_
_entity.id
_entity.type
_entity.pdbx_description
1 polymer ?
#
loop_
_entity_poly.entity_id
_entity_poly.type
_entity_poly.pdbx_seq_one_letter_code
_entity_poly.pdbx_strand_id
1 'polypeptide(L)'
;TAAGAVGPSSVVPASCTSAPAASFAVSDASANEGSPAVFTVTRSGATTGTNAVNFATANGSAAAGSDYTAVSGVLSFAPGETAKTVSVPTLADAIVESDETFTLNLSGATGGAGISDGSGQGVIVNSGGSPNLPPVAVSDEMFIAQQSSTQSSFNVVVNVLANDFDPDNSGPLSVVAVSSTAGVTTSIVPPSGVRFTGSYVRGNRLFNVTYTIQDALGAQASAGVTLETEGLCGQFAC
;
A
#
# COMPACT_ATOMS: atom_id res chain seq x y z
N THR A 1 -1.46 51.91 -80.64
CA THR A 1 -1.01 51.85 -79.23
C THR A 1 -2.23 52.00 -78.34
N ALA A 2 -2.83 50.89 -77.90
CA ALA A 2 -3.93 50.90 -76.95
C ALA A 2 -3.43 50.34 -75.62
N ALA A 3 -3.31 51.20 -74.61
CA ALA A 3 -2.96 50.81 -73.26
C ALA A 3 -4.23 50.28 -72.57
N GLY A 4 -4.26 48.99 -72.25
CA GLY A 4 -5.28 48.41 -71.39
C GLY A 4 -5.07 48.88 -69.95
N ALA A 5 -6.03 49.62 -69.40
CA ALA A 5 -6.03 49.96 -67.99
C ALA A 5 -6.47 48.74 -67.18
N VAL A 6 -5.56 48.17 -66.40
CA VAL A 6 -5.89 47.22 -65.34
C VAL A 6 -6.49 48.01 -64.17
N GLY A 7 -7.74 47.74 -63.82
CA GLY A 7 -8.39 48.32 -62.64
C GLY A 7 -7.66 47.89 -61.35
N PRO A 8 -7.71 48.70 -60.28
CA PRO A 8 -7.06 48.32 -59.03
C PRO A 8 -7.68 47.04 -58.50
N SER A 9 -6.85 46.01 -58.31
CA SER A 9 -7.23 44.82 -57.54
C SER A 9 -7.61 45.26 -56.13
N SER A 10 -8.90 45.21 -55.84
CA SER A 10 -9.43 45.35 -54.48
C SER A 10 -8.92 44.17 -53.67
N VAL A 11 -7.84 44.39 -52.92
CA VAL A 11 -7.38 43.45 -51.91
C VAL A 11 -8.42 43.49 -50.80
N VAL A 12 -9.32 42.50 -50.79
CA VAL A 12 -10.18 42.23 -49.64
C VAL A 12 -9.22 41.95 -48.47
N PRO A 13 -9.21 42.74 -47.37
CA PRO A 13 -8.37 42.44 -46.25
C PRO A 13 -8.75 41.04 -45.75
N ALA A 14 -7.75 40.18 -45.59
CA ALA A 14 -7.93 38.87 -44.99
C ALA A 14 -8.70 39.07 -43.68
N SER A 15 -9.86 38.42 -43.55
CA SER A 15 -10.62 38.38 -42.31
C SER A 15 -9.68 37.85 -41.22
N CYS A 16 -9.13 38.74 -40.40
CA CYS A 16 -8.37 38.36 -39.22
C CYS A 16 -9.37 37.75 -38.24
N THR A 17 -9.59 36.44 -38.32
CA THR A 17 -10.26 35.71 -37.27
C THR A 17 -9.36 35.82 -36.05
N SER A 18 -9.74 36.64 -35.07
CA SER A 18 -9.01 36.75 -33.81
C SER A 18 -8.92 35.37 -33.18
N ALA A 19 -7.74 34.99 -32.69
CA ALA A 19 -7.58 33.75 -31.95
C ALA A 19 -8.64 33.65 -30.84
N PRO A 20 -9.20 32.45 -30.58
CA PRO A 20 -10.16 32.29 -29.50
C PRO A 20 -9.56 32.73 -28.16
N ALA A 21 -10.40 33.18 -27.23
CA ALA A 21 -9.96 33.60 -25.91
C ALA A 21 -9.14 32.51 -25.21
N ALA A 22 -8.24 32.92 -24.31
CA ALA A 22 -7.44 31.97 -23.54
C ALA A 22 -8.34 31.00 -22.76
N SER A 23 -7.97 29.73 -22.66
CA SER A 23 -8.69 28.77 -21.83
C SER A 23 -7.74 27.84 -21.10
N PHE A 24 -8.00 27.59 -19.82
CA PHE A 24 -7.23 26.66 -19.00
C PHE A 24 -7.88 25.27 -18.94
N ALA A 25 -7.03 24.25 -18.91
CA ALA A 25 -7.39 22.86 -18.66
C ALA A 25 -6.34 22.21 -17.75
N VAL A 26 -6.72 21.29 -16.89
CA VAL A 26 -5.81 20.51 -16.03
C VAL A 26 -5.86 19.04 -16.44
N SER A 27 -4.71 18.38 -16.54
CA SER A 27 -4.64 16.94 -16.81
C SER A 27 -4.93 16.12 -15.56
N ASP A 28 -5.33 14.87 -15.72
CA ASP A 28 -5.22 13.88 -14.66
C ASP A 28 -3.75 13.58 -14.34
N ALA A 29 -3.52 12.97 -13.17
CA ALA A 29 -2.22 12.51 -12.73
C ALA A 29 -2.35 11.19 -11.95
N SER A 30 -1.32 10.35 -12.02
CA SER A 30 -1.19 9.20 -11.12
C SER A 30 0.23 9.13 -10.58
N ALA A 31 0.36 8.65 -9.35
CA ALA A 31 1.65 8.39 -8.75
C ALA A 31 1.51 7.25 -7.75
N ASN A 32 2.61 6.52 -7.54
CA ASN A 32 2.73 5.64 -6.40
C ASN A 32 2.72 6.46 -5.09
N GLU A 33 2.29 5.85 -4.01
CA GLU A 33 2.52 6.38 -2.66
C GLU A 33 3.98 6.81 -2.44
N GLY A 34 4.15 7.91 -1.71
CA GLY A 34 5.45 8.55 -1.48
C GLY A 34 6.09 9.22 -2.70
N SER A 35 5.49 9.15 -3.89
CA SER A 35 5.92 9.87 -5.10
C SER A 35 4.95 10.98 -5.50
N PRO A 36 5.42 12.17 -5.89
CA PRO A 36 4.53 13.27 -6.19
C PRO A 36 3.64 13.00 -7.42
N ALA A 37 2.34 13.27 -7.29
CA ALA A 37 1.41 13.34 -8.41
C ALA A 37 1.59 14.70 -9.12
N VAL A 38 1.94 14.67 -10.41
CA VAL A 38 2.26 15.87 -11.18
C VAL A 38 1.16 16.18 -12.19
N PHE A 39 0.40 17.23 -11.93
CA PHE A 39 -0.66 17.73 -12.81
C PHE A 39 -0.08 18.74 -13.79
N THR A 40 -0.53 18.69 -15.05
CA THR A 40 -0.19 19.71 -16.06
C THR A 40 -1.38 20.61 -16.30
N VAL A 41 -1.22 21.90 -16.02
CA VAL A 41 -2.18 22.95 -16.37
C VAL A 41 -1.78 23.56 -17.70
N THR A 42 -2.64 23.44 -18.70
CA THR A 42 -2.43 23.93 -20.06
C THR A 42 -3.26 25.18 -20.33
N ARG A 43 -2.71 26.09 -21.14
CA ARG A 43 -3.37 27.29 -21.68
C ARG A 43 -3.46 27.16 -23.19
N SER A 44 -4.68 27.16 -23.72
CA SER A 44 -4.97 27.19 -25.16
C SER A 44 -5.56 28.54 -25.59
N GLY A 45 -5.70 28.77 -26.89
CA GLY A 45 -6.24 30.03 -27.45
C GLY A 45 -5.23 31.18 -27.48
N ALA A 46 -5.67 32.39 -27.16
CA ALA A 46 -4.82 33.58 -27.18
C ALA A 46 -3.77 33.56 -26.06
N THR A 47 -2.49 33.64 -26.44
CA THR A 47 -1.35 33.59 -25.50
C THR A 47 -0.53 34.88 -25.48
N THR A 48 -0.98 35.93 -26.17
CA THR A 48 -0.25 37.20 -26.29
C THR A 48 -0.29 38.05 -25.01
N GLY A 49 -1.21 37.77 -24.10
CA GLY A 49 -1.37 38.44 -22.81
C GLY A 49 -0.91 37.59 -21.63
N THR A 50 -0.97 38.20 -20.44
CA THR A 50 -0.79 37.50 -19.17
C THR A 50 -2.14 36.98 -18.67
N ASN A 51 -2.20 35.73 -18.28
CA ASN A 51 -3.37 35.12 -17.62
C ASN A 51 -2.93 34.44 -16.34
N ALA A 52 -3.80 34.35 -15.35
CA ALA A 52 -3.56 33.55 -14.17
C ALA A 52 -4.77 32.68 -13.85
N VAL A 53 -4.54 31.58 -13.13
CA VAL A 53 -5.58 30.68 -12.62
C VAL A 53 -5.18 30.18 -11.25
N ASN A 54 -6.14 30.13 -10.32
CA ASN A 54 -5.94 29.56 -9.00
C ASN A 54 -6.07 28.04 -9.08
N PHE A 55 -5.41 27.33 -8.17
CA PHE A 55 -5.61 25.90 -7.97
C PHE A 55 -5.71 25.57 -6.49
N ALA A 56 -6.45 24.50 -6.17
CA ALA A 56 -6.46 23.90 -4.85
C ALA A 56 -6.79 22.41 -4.96
N THR A 57 -6.15 21.58 -4.14
CA THR A 57 -6.53 20.17 -4.01
C THR A 57 -7.80 20.00 -3.17
N ALA A 58 -8.57 18.95 -3.44
CA ALA A 58 -9.70 18.53 -2.62
C ALA A 58 -9.74 17.00 -2.49
N ASN A 59 -10.13 16.54 -1.30
CA ASN A 59 -10.19 15.11 -0.96
C ASN A 59 -11.17 14.38 -1.89
N GLY A 60 -10.87 13.11 -2.14
CA GLY A 60 -11.79 12.13 -2.72
C GLY A 60 -11.92 10.95 -1.77
N SER A 61 -11.49 9.77 -2.18
CA SER A 61 -11.21 8.69 -1.22
C SER A 61 -9.92 8.94 -0.44
N ALA A 62 -8.90 9.53 -1.10
CA ALA A 62 -7.70 10.01 -0.46
C ALA A 62 -8.00 11.32 0.31
N ALA A 63 -7.51 11.39 1.54
CA ALA A 63 -7.62 12.52 2.45
C ALA A 63 -6.28 13.24 2.67
N ALA A 64 -6.34 14.58 2.65
CA ALA A 64 -5.17 15.38 2.96
C ALA A 64 -4.69 15.14 4.42
N GLY A 65 -3.39 14.89 4.58
CA GLY A 65 -2.74 14.65 5.86
C GLY A 65 -2.49 13.17 6.17
N SER A 66 -3.29 12.25 5.63
CA SER A 66 -3.03 10.80 5.63
C SER A 66 -2.36 10.38 4.33
N ASP A 67 -2.93 10.77 3.18
CA ASP A 67 -2.59 10.12 1.89
C ASP A 67 -1.85 11.10 0.97
N TYR A 68 -2.08 12.40 1.13
CA TYR A 68 -1.34 13.44 0.40
C TYR A 68 -1.24 14.75 1.19
N THR A 69 -0.32 15.62 0.78
CA THR A 69 -0.24 16.99 1.34
C THR A 69 -1.08 17.95 0.50
N ALA A 70 -2.06 18.60 1.11
CA ALA A 70 -2.87 19.59 0.40
C ALA A 70 -2.03 20.76 -0.11
N VAL A 71 -2.26 21.15 -1.37
CA VAL A 71 -1.61 22.29 -2.00
C VAL A 71 -2.63 23.22 -2.63
N SER A 72 -2.35 24.51 -2.58
CA SER A 72 -3.13 25.53 -3.27
C SER A 72 -2.22 26.70 -3.68
N GLY A 73 -2.65 27.47 -4.66
CA GLY A 73 -1.85 28.59 -5.16
C GLY A 73 -2.42 29.24 -6.41
N VAL A 74 -1.57 30.01 -7.09
CA VAL A 74 -1.89 30.72 -8.32
C VAL A 74 -0.81 30.42 -9.35
N LEU A 75 -1.22 30.00 -10.55
CA LEU A 75 -0.34 29.88 -11.71
C LEU A 75 -0.49 31.12 -12.58
N SER A 76 0.58 31.88 -12.77
CA SER A 76 0.62 33.02 -13.69
C SER A 76 1.38 32.65 -14.95
N PHE A 77 0.73 32.82 -16.11
CA PHE A 77 1.25 32.56 -17.44
C PHE A 77 1.61 33.87 -18.12
N ALA A 78 2.90 34.07 -18.37
CA ALA A 78 3.42 35.16 -19.18
C ALA A 78 3.03 34.99 -20.67
N PRO A 79 3.18 36.03 -21.50
CA PRO A 79 2.96 35.89 -22.93
C PRO A 79 3.75 34.73 -23.53
N GLY A 80 3.08 33.88 -24.32
CA GLY A 80 3.67 32.70 -24.97
C GLY A 80 3.73 31.43 -24.13
N GLU A 81 3.56 31.47 -22.79
CA GLU A 81 3.57 30.26 -21.97
C GLU A 81 2.28 29.44 -22.16
N THR A 82 2.37 28.14 -22.40
CA THR A 82 1.20 27.29 -22.68
C THR A 82 1.01 26.14 -21.70
N ALA A 83 1.98 25.86 -20.83
CA ALA A 83 1.86 24.82 -19.81
C ALA A 83 2.66 25.18 -18.55
N LYS A 84 2.13 24.78 -17.39
CA LYS A 84 2.82 24.75 -16.09
C LYS A 84 2.40 23.50 -15.34
N THR A 85 3.20 23.08 -14.37
CA THR A 85 2.92 21.91 -13.56
C THR A 85 2.62 22.27 -12.12
N VAL A 86 1.79 21.45 -11.47
CA VAL A 86 1.55 21.46 -10.02
C VAL A 86 1.95 20.09 -9.51
N SER A 87 2.91 20.07 -8.58
CA SER A 87 3.36 18.85 -7.91
C SER A 87 2.65 18.72 -6.57
N VAL A 88 1.93 17.62 -6.38
CA VAL A 88 1.23 17.30 -5.13
C VAL A 88 1.97 16.13 -4.47
N PRO A 89 2.62 16.34 -3.31
CA PRO A 89 3.26 15.25 -2.58
C PRO A 89 2.22 14.24 -2.11
N THR A 90 2.38 12.96 -2.47
CA THR A 90 1.67 11.85 -1.82
C THR A 90 2.47 11.38 -0.61
N LEU A 91 1.78 10.79 0.34
CA LEU A 91 2.35 10.18 1.53
C LEU A 91 2.46 8.67 1.28
N ALA A 92 3.39 8.02 1.95
CA ALA A 92 3.49 6.56 1.94
C ALA A 92 3.30 6.08 3.36
N ASP A 93 2.55 4.99 3.51
CA ASP A 93 2.48 4.26 4.75
C ASP A 93 2.58 2.73 4.53
N ALA A 94 2.32 1.97 5.58
CA ALA A 94 2.55 0.53 5.59
C ALA A 94 1.27 -0.31 5.41
N ILE A 95 0.11 0.34 5.35
CA ILE A 95 -1.20 -0.31 5.28
C ILE A 95 -1.52 -0.58 3.80
N VAL A 96 -1.91 -1.82 3.49
CA VAL A 96 -2.38 -2.14 2.15
C VAL A 96 -3.79 -1.59 1.97
N GLU A 97 -3.91 -0.61 1.09
CA GLU A 97 -5.19 0.03 0.73
C GLU A 97 -5.55 -0.22 -0.74
N SER A 98 -6.76 0.17 -1.13
CA SER A 98 -7.13 0.23 -2.55
C SER A 98 -6.59 1.52 -3.15
N ASP A 99 -6.41 1.59 -4.47
CA ASP A 99 -6.07 2.85 -5.13
C ASP A 99 -7.05 3.95 -4.73
N GLU A 100 -6.49 5.10 -4.34
CA GLU A 100 -7.27 6.22 -3.83
C GLU A 100 -7.24 7.41 -4.77
N THR A 101 -8.23 8.29 -4.66
CA THR A 101 -8.38 9.44 -5.54
C THR A 101 -8.54 10.75 -4.79
N PHE A 102 -7.99 11.81 -5.36
CA PHE A 102 -8.23 13.20 -4.98
C PHE A 102 -8.36 14.05 -6.25
N THR A 103 -8.61 15.35 -6.12
CA THR A 103 -8.71 16.26 -7.28
C THR A 103 -7.83 17.48 -7.14
N LEU A 104 -7.36 18.02 -8.26
CA LEU A 104 -6.80 19.37 -8.39
C LEU A 104 -7.79 20.26 -9.13
N ASN A 105 -8.36 21.24 -8.42
CA ASN A 105 -9.42 22.09 -8.93
C ASN A 105 -8.91 23.48 -9.32
N LEU A 106 -9.17 23.90 -10.55
CA LEU A 106 -8.89 25.24 -11.06
C LEU A 106 -10.04 26.20 -10.79
N SER A 107 -9.71 27.45 -10.47
CA SER A 107 -10.71 28.51 -10.25
C SER A 107 -10.14 29.89 -10.53
N GLY A 108 -11.00 30.91 -10.57
CA GLY A 108 -10.57 32.32 -10.57
C GLY A 108 -9.67 32.71 -11.75
N ALA A 109 -9.94 32.20 -12.95
CA ALA A 109 -9.18 32.58 -14.14
C ALA A 109 -9.25 34.10 -14.40
N THR A 110 -8.13 34.71 -14.76
CA THR A 110 -8.00 36.16 -14.96
C THR A 110 -7.57 36.53 -16.38
N GLY A 111 -7.64 37.82 -16.73
CA GLY A 111 -7.24 38.31 -18.04
C GLY A 111 -8.17 37.87 -19.18
N GLY A 112 -9.45 37.63 -18.88
CA GLY A 112 -10.45 37.19 -19.85
C GLY A 112 -10.35 35.72 -20.25
N ALA A 113 -9.54 34.92 -19.54
CA ALA A 113 -9.45 33.49 -19.78
C ALA A 113 -10.66 32.72 -19.22
N GLY A 114 -11.06 31.66 -19.92
CA GLY A 114 -12.00 30.65 -19.43
C GLY A 114 -11.29 29.46 -18.77
N ILE A 115 -12.10 28.55 -18.22
CA ILE A 115 -11.66 27.22 -17.76
C ILE A 115 -12.52 26.20 -18.50
N SER A 116 -11.92 25.44 -19.42
CA SER A 116 -12.60 24.41 -20.20
C SER A 116 -12.59 23.06 -19.50
N ASP A 117 -11.57 22.80 -18.69
CA ASP A 117 -11.51 21.67 -17.78
C ASP A 117 -10.92 22.14 -16.45
N GLY A 118 -11.74 22.10 -15.41
CA GLY A 118 -11.41 22.65 -14.12
C GLY A 118 -10.98 21.63 -13.08
N SER A 119 -11.03 20.33 -13.37
CA SER A 119 -10.83 19.28 -12.38
C SER A 119 -10.00 18.14 -12.93
N GLY A 120 -8.74 18.06 -12.52
CA GLY A 120 -7.88 16.91 -12.80
C GLY A 120 -7.99 15.90 -11.68
N GLN A 121 -8.25 14.63 -12.01
CA GLN A 121 -8.22 13.53 -11.06
C GLN A 121 -6.77 13.13 -10.76
N GLY A 122 -6.43 13.05 -9.47
CA GLY A 122 -5.22 12.41 -8.97
C GLY A 122 -5.54 11.00 -8.50
N VAL A 123 -4.76 10.03 -8.96
CA VAL A 123 -4.79 8.64 -8.44
C VAL A 123 -3.52 8.39 -7.65
N ILE A 124 -3.67 8.00 -6.39
CA ILE A 124 -2.60 7.45 -5.57
C ILE A 124 -2.68 5.93 -5.76
N VAL A 125 -1.74 5.41 -6.54
CA VAL A 125 -1.60 3.98 -6.75
C VAL A 125 -0.93 3.42 -5.52
N ASN A 126 -1.58 2.47 -4.88
CA ASN A 126 -0.95 1.74 -3.79
C ASN A 126 0.28 1.03 -4.38
N SER A 127 1.48 1.46 -3.98
CA SER A 127 2.69 0.72 -4.32
C SER A 127 2.75 -0.49 -3.41
N GLY A 128 2.23 -1.63 -3.87
CA GLY A 128 2.22 -2.92 -3.17
C GLY A 128 3.61 -3.42 -2.78
N GLY A 129 4.20 -2.78 -1.77
CA GLY A 129 5.60 -2.87 -1.42
C GLY A 129 5.86 -2.23 -0.07
N SER A 130 5.02 -2.55 0.93
CA SER A 130 5.49 -2.56 2.30
C SER A 130 6.70 -3.51 2.38
N PRO A 131 7.75 -3.16 3.14
CA PRO A 131 8.79 -4.13 3.47
C PRO A 131 8.07 -5.32 4.12
N ASN A 132 8.27 -6.53 3.59
CA ASN A 132 7.79 -7.75 4.23
C ASN A 132 8.36 -7.80 5.66
N LEU A 133 7.54 -7.45 6.65
CA LEU A 133 7.93 -7.43 8.04
C LEU A 133 7.90 -8.86 8.54
N PRO A 134 8.98 -9.37 9.15
CA PRO A 134 8.96 -10.72 9.67
C PRO A 134 7.84 -10.85 10.71
N PRO A 135 7.12 -11.98 10.72
CA PRO A 135 6.06 -12.22 11.68
C PRO A 135 6.65 -12.31 13.10
N VAL A 136 5.81 -12.15 14.10
CA VAL A 136 6.20 -12.29 15.51
C VAL A 136 5.76 -13.67 16.00
N ALA A 137 6.75 -14.55 16.20
CA ALA A 137 6.55 -15.84 16.84
C ALA A 137 6.69 -15.71 18.37
N VAL A 138 5.71 -16.20 19.13
CA VAL A 138 5.63 -16.08 20.58
C VAL A 138 5.67 -17.47 21.22
N SER A 139 6.63 -17.68 22.13
CA SER A 139 6.83 -19.02 22.70
C SER A 139 5.59 -19.53 23.45
N ASP A 140 5.35 -20.84 23.32
CA ASP A 140 4.25 -21.55 23.96
C ASP A 140 4.76 -22.43 25.12
N GLU A 141 3.86 -22.69 26.06
CA GLU A 141 4.05 -23.71 27.09
C GLU A 141 2.91 -24.72 27.04
N MET A 142 3.27 -26.00 27.12
CA MET A 142 2.31 -27.09 27.14
C MET A 142 2.67 -28.11 28.21
N PHE A 143 1.67 -28.52 28.96
CA PHE A 143 1.77 -29.57 29.98
C PHE A 143 1.01 -30.83 29.54
N ILE A 144 1.66 -31.99 29.62
CA ILE A 144 1.14 -33.29 29.20
C ILE A 144 1.32 -34.31 30.34
N ALA A 145 0.24 -34.61 31.05
CA ALA A 145 0.24 -35.62 32.12
C ALA A 145 -0.23 -37.00 31.64
N GLN A 146 0.47 -38.04 32.11
CA GLN A 146 0.04 -39.43 31.96
C GLN A 146 -1.26 -39.68 32.74
N GLN A 147 -2.26 -40.24 32.07
CA GLN A 147 -3.61 -40.43 32.62
C GLN A 147 -3.86 -41.83 33.21
N SER A 148 -3.00 -42.81 32.88
CA SER A 148 -3.09 -44.16 33.44
C SER A 148 -1.73 -44.84 33.49
N SER A 149 -1.59 -45.84 34.37
CA SER A 149 -0.39 -46.68 34.45
C SER A 149 -0.11 -47.51 33.19
N THR A 150 -1.11 -47.66 32.31
CA THR A 150 -0.99 -48.37 31.03
C THR A 150 -0.63 -47.46 29.85
N GLN A 151 -0.70 -46.13 30.01
CA GLN A 151 -0.39 -45.18 28.94
C GLN A 151 1.12 -44.93 28.86
N SER A 152 1.82 -45.60 27.94
CA SER A 152 3.28 -45.43 27.80
C SER A 152 3.72 -44.28 26.89
N SER A 153 2.80 -43.65 26.16
CA SER A 153 3.10 -42.60 25.17
C SER A 153 2.04 -41.50 25.08
N PHE A 154 2.44 -40.37 24.50
CA PHE A 154 1.56 -39.25 24.16
C PHE A 154 1.57 -38.98 22.66
N ASN A 155 0.46 -38.42 22.17
CA ASN A 155 0.28 -37.94 20.79
C ASN A 155 -0.68 -36.75 20.81
N VAL A 156 -0.16 -35.54 20.77
CA VAL A 156 -0.93 -34.29 20.94
C VAL A 156 -0.69 -33.36 19.76
N VAL A 157 -1.73 -32.64 19.34
CA VAL A 157 -1.63 -31.57 18.33
C VAL A 157 -1.88 -30.24 19.02
N VAL A 158 -1.02 -29.25 18.78
CA VAL A 158 -1.13 -27.90 19.36
C VAL A 158 -1.21 -26.89 18.26
N ASN A 159 -2.15 -25.95 18.36
CA ASN A 159 -2.14 -24.76 17.53
C ASN A 159 -1.10 -23.78 18.09
N VAL A 160 0.07 -23.71 17.47
CA VAL A 160 1.19 -22.83 17.91
C VAL A 160 1.04 -21.39 17.41
N LEU A 161 0.07 -21.12 16.53
CA LEU A 161 -0.17 -19.77 16.00
C LEU A 161 -1.17 -18.96 16.84
N ALA A 162 -1.58 -19.44 18.01
CA ALA A 162 -2.69 -18.84 18.76
C ALA A 162 -2.37 -17.45 19.33
N ASN A 163 -1.09 -17.19 19.60
CA ASN A 163 -0.53 -15.97 20.18
C ASN A 163 0.49 -15.29 19.24
N ASP A 164 0.67 -15.82 18.03
CA ASP A 164 1.54 -15.24 16.99
C ASP A 164 0.80 -14.14 16.23
N PHE A 165 1.55 -13.18 15.67
CA PHE A 165 0.96 -12.07 14.92
C PHE A 165 1.82 -11.67 13.71
N ASP A 166 1.16 -11.16 12.67
CA ASP A 166 1.78 -10.63 11.46
C ASP A 166 1.69 -9.09 11.46
N PRO A 167 2.79 -8.36 11.71
CA PRO A 167 2.78 -6.90 11.83
C PRO A 167 2.30 -6.14 10.60
N ASP A 168 2.53 -6.67 9.41
CA ASP A 168 2.09 -6.04 8.15
C ASP A 168 0.78 -6.63 7.64
N ASN A 169 0.22 -7.62 8.36
CA ASN A 169 -1.02 -8.31 8.03
C ASN A 169 -1.04 -8.80 6.56
N SER A 170 0.11 -9.23 6.05
CA SER A 170 0.32 -9.71 4.69
C SER A 170 -0.47 -10.98 4.35
N GLY A 171 -0.96 -11.70 5.36
CA GLY A 171 -1.90 -12.81 5.16
C GLY A 171 -1.92 -13.80 6.32
N PRO A 172 -2.47 -15.01 6.12
CA PRO A 172 -2.49 -16.02 7.16
C PRO A 172 -1.08 -16.58 7.41
N LEU A 173 -0.71 -16.69 8.68
CA LEU A 173 0.51 -17.37 9.12
C LEU A 173 0.40 -18.89 8.92
N SER A 174 1.55 -19.54 8.68
CA SER A 174 1.66 -20.99 8.56
C SER A 174 2.92 -21.53 9.23
N VAL A 175 2.86 -22.74 9.79
CA VAL A 175 4.03 -23.42 10.34
C VAL A 175 4.79 -24.10 9.20
N VAL A 176 6.06 -23.75 9.02
CA VAL A 176 6.90 -24.24 7.91
C VAL A 176 8.04 -25.14 8.36
N ALA A 177 8.47 -25.04 9.61
CA ALA A 177 9.46 -25.94 10.18
C ALA A 177 9.18 -26.25 11.65
N VAL A 178 9.60 -27.43 12.08
CA VAL A 178 9.64 -27.82 13.49
C VAL A 178 10.89 -28.66 13.73
N SER A 179 11.57 -28.40 14.84
CA SER A 179 12.75 -29.14 15.27
C SER A 179 12.70 -29.37 16.77
N SER A 180 13.06 -30.57 17.23
CA SER A 180 12.98 -30.98 18.63
C SER A 180 14.32 -31.51 19.13
N THR A 181 14.55 -31.35 20.43
CA THR A 181 15.65 -32.03 21.12
C THR A 181 15.27 -33.50 21.39
N ALA A 182 16.27 -34.39 21.48
CA ALA A 182 16.08 -35.83 21.62
C ALA A 182 15.00 -36.24 22.64
N GLY A 183 14.11 -37.15 22.23
CA GLY A 183 13.08 -37.76 23.09
C GLY A 183 11.63 -37.37 22.76
N VAL A 184 11.42 -36.43 21.83
CA VAL A 184 10.12 -36.12 21.22
C VAL A 184 10.27 -36.16 19.70
N THR A 185 9.29 -36.75 19.03
CA THR A 185 9.15 -36.68 17.56
C THR A 185 8.10 -35.62 17.22
N THR A 186 8.41 -34.77 16.25
CA THR A 186 7.56 -33.65 15.85
C THR A 186 7.15 -33.76 14.39
N SER A 187 5.91 -33.37 14.06
CA SER A 187 5.46 -33.21 12.66
C SER A 187 4.51 -32.03 12.53
N ILE A 188 4.50 -31.39 11.37
CA ILE A 188 3.59 -30.26 11.10
C ILE A 188 2.18 -30.79 10.80
N VAL A 189 1.17 -30.07 11.28
CA VAL A 189 -0.25 -30.23 10.96
C VAL A 189 -0.71 -28.93 10.32
N PRO A 190 -0.61 -28.81 8.99
CA PRO A 190 -0.94 -27.55 8.34
C PRO A 190 -2.38 -27.10 8.64
N PRO A 191 -2.63 -25.78 8.70
CA PRO A 191 -1.65 -24.70 8.54
C PRO A 191 -0.91 -24.33 9.84
N SER A 192 -1.50 -24.60 11.00
CA SER A 192 -1.11 -23.97 12.27
C SER A 192 -0.72 -24.93 13.40
N GLY A 193 -0.89 -26.23 13.17
CA GLY A 193 -0.69 -27.24 14.20
C GLY A 193 0.70 -27.85 14.19
N VAL A 194 1.19 -28.22 15.38
CA VAL A 194 2.36 -29.09 15.55
C VAL A 194 1.93 -30.33 16.33
N ARG A 195 2.26 -31.51 15.77
CA ARG A 195 2.08 -32.82 16.40
C ARG A 195 3.31 -33.20 17.19
N PHE A 196 3.13 -33.58 18.45
CA PHE A 196 4.16 -34.05 19.35
C PHE A 196 3.87 -35.49 19.76
N THR A 197 4.84 -36.39 19.53
CA THR A 197 4.77 -37.79 19.97
C THR A 197 6.00 -38.17 20.77
N GLY A 198 5.81 -38.98 21.79
CA GLY A 198 6.91 -39.43 22.65
C GLY A 198 6.46 -40.44 23.69
N SER A 199 7.41 -40.90 24.49
CA SER A 199 7.15 -41.83 25.59
C SER A 199 7.14 -41.10 26.92
N TYR A 200 6.26 -41.52 27.83
CA TYR A 200 6.35 -41.10 29.22
C TYR A 200 7.55 -41.78 29.89
N VAL A 201 8.27 -41.04 30.72
CA VAL A 201 9.21 -41.61 31.68
C VAL A 201 8.73 -41.26 33.08
N ARG A 202 9.24 -41.97 34.09
CA ARG A 202 8.94 -41.64 35.49
C ARG A 202 9.44 -40.23 35.83
N GLY A 203 8.57 -39.41 36.41
CA GLY A 203 8.87 -38.03 36.83
C GLY A 203 8.72 -37.01 35.70
N ASN A 204 9.03 -35.74 36.01
CA ASN A 204 8.85 -34.63 35.09
C ASN A 204 10.01 -34.58 34.07
N ARG A 205 9.69 -34.35 32.79
CA ARG A 205 10.67 -34.00 31.76
C ARG A 205 10.27 -32.72 31.06
N LEU A 206 11.28 -31.94 30.69
CA LEU A 206 11.15 -30.79 29.83
C LEU A 206 11.71 -31.12 28.45
N PHE A 207 11.00 -30.72 27.41
CA PHE A 207 11.49 -30.73 26.04
C PHE A 207 11.32 -29.36 25.42
N ASN A 208 12.39 -28.88 24.81
CA ASN A 208 12.37 -27.66 24.02
C ASN A 208 12.22 -28.04 22.55
N VAL A 209 11.17 -27.53 21.93
CA VAL A 209 10.91 -27.64 20.50
C VAL A 209 10.96 -26.25 19.91
N THR A 210 11.63 -26.07 18.79
CA THR A 210 11.60 -24.83 18.02
C THR A 210 10.64 -25.02 16.85
N TYR A 211 9.70 -24.10 16.68
CA TYR A 211 8.87 -24.01 15.47
C TYR A 211 9.23 -22.75 14.69
N THR A 212 8.99 -22.79 13.38
CA THR A 212 9.15 -21.65 12.48
C THR A 212 7.84 -21.38 11.79
N ILE A 213 7.39 -20.13 11.85
CA ILE A 213 6.21 -19.62 11.15
C ILE A 213 6.64 -18.82 9.93
N GLN A 214 5.76 -18.76 8.95
CA GLN A 214 5.94 -17.97 7.74
C GLN A 214 4.65 -17.23 7.39
N ASP A 215 4.78 -15.97 6.99
CA ASP A 215 3.70 -15.19 6.39
C ASP A 215 3.47 -15.53 4.90
N ALA A 216 2.53 -14.82 4.28
CA ALA A 216 2.15 -15.03 2.89
C ALA A 216 3.19 -14.52 1.88
N LEU A 217 4.07 -13.61 2.30
CA LEU A 217 5.15 -13.01 1.50
C LEU A 217 6.50 -13.73 1.67
N GLY A 218 6.58 -14.70 2.58
CA GLY A 218 7.72 -15.56 2.80
C GLY A 218 8.66 -15.18 3.95
N ALA A 219 8.38 -14.15 4.76
CA ALA A 219 9.25 -13.88 5.90
C ALA A 219 8.92 -14.84 7.04
N GLN A 220 9.94 -15.12 7.87
CA GLN A 220 9.90 -16.18 8.85
C GLN A 220 10.36 -15.71 10.21
N ALA A 221 9.78 -16.30 11.25
CA ALA A 221 10.24 -16.16 12.62
C ALA A 221 10.14 -17.50 13.35
N SER A 222 10.93 -17.66 14.41
CA SER A 222 10.97 -18.88 15.21
C SER A 222 10.78 -18.60 16.69
N ALA A 223 10.07 -19.50 17.36
CA ALA A 223 9.90 -19.47 18.81
C ALA A 223 9.93 -20.91 19.37
N GLY A 224 9.92 -21.00 20.70
CA GLY A 224 9.96 -22.27 21.42
C GLY A 224 8.57 -22.75 21.81
N VAL A 225 8.38 -24.06 21.85
CA VAL A 225 7.36 -24.72 22.67
C VAL A 225 8.09 -25.46 23.79
N THR A 226 7.81 -25.08 25.02
CA THR A 226 8.25 -25.82 26.21
C THR A 226 7.21 -26.89 26.51
N LEU A 227 7.59 -28.16 26.36
CA LEU A 227 6.74 -29.30 26.69
C LEU A 227 7.15 -29.87 28.03
N GLU A 228 6.26 -29.79 29.01
CA GLU A 228 6.41 -30.48 30.28
C GLU A 228 5.62 -31.79 30.24
N THR A 229 6.29 -32.92 30.48
CA THR A 229 5.61 -34.21 30.60
C THR A 229 5.74 -34.75 32.01
N GLU A 230 4.63 -35.27 32.55
CA GLU A 230 4.61 -35.95 33.84
C GLU A 230 4.22 -37.41 33.66
N GLY A 231 5.17 -38.32 33.91
CA GLY A 231 4.84 -39.74 34.08
C GLY A 231 4.56 -40.06 35.55
N LEU A 232 3.55 -40.88 35.80
CA LEU A 232 3.19 -41.35 37.14
C LEU A 232 4.42 -41.97 37.81
N CYS A 233 4.94 -41.31 38.83
CA CYS A 233 5.81 -41.94 39.82
C CYS A 233 4.97 -43.05 40.46
N GLY A 234 5.41 -44.30 40.39
CA GLY A 234 4.63 -45.47 40.83
C GLY A 234 4.11 -45.38 42.27
N GLN A 235 3.00 -44.66 42.45
CA GLN A 235 2.20 -44.53 43.66
C GLN A 235 0.94 -45.42 43.61
N PHE A 236 0.93 -46.38 42.70
CA PHE A 236 0.01 -47.51 42.74
C PHE A 236 0.82 -48.80 42.84
N ALA A 237 1.63 -48.89 43.90
CA ALA A 237 1.84 -50.18 44.54
C ALA A 237 0.67 -50.34 45.52
N CYS A 238 -0.42 -50.93 45.03
CA CYS A 238 -1.39 -51.61 45.90
C CYS A 238 -0.98 -53.08 46.00
#